data_AF-A0AAW1BH47-F1
#
_entry.id   AF-A0AAW1BH47-F1
#
_cell.length_a   1.000
_cell.length_b   1.000
_cell.length_c   1.000
_cell.angle_alpha   90.00
_cell.angle_beta   90.00
_cell.angle_gamma   90.00
#
_symmetry.space_group_name_H-M   'P 1'
#
loop_
_entity.id
_entity.type
_entity.pdbx_description
1 polymer ?
#
loop_
_entity_poly.entity_id
_entity_poly.type
_entity_poly.pdbx_seq_one_letter_code
_entity_poly.pdbx_strand_id
1 'polypeptide(L)'
;MELGKQNIGHPIEDGDQMLVEIFGQTKKQLFDPSFPVINAVSNVICALSFGHQFDFEDENFQKLIQGLGFLVKFSSGFFHVVNHNLD
;
A
#
# COMPACT_ATOMS: atom_id res chain seq x y z
N MET A 1 10.63 26.72 9.52
CA MET A 1 11.09 25.76 8.50
C MET A 1 10.00 25.73 7.45
N GLU A 2 10.16 26.52 6.38
CA GLU A 2 9.22 26.55 5.27
C GLU A 2 9.30 25.20 4.58
N LEU A 3 8.22 24.41 4.61
CA LEU A 3 8.09 23.24 3.75
C LEU A 3 8.03 23.78 2.32
N GLY A 4 9.17 23.72 1.65
CA GLY A 4 9.27 23.95 0.23
C GLY A 4 8.19 23.11 -0.47
N LYS A 5 7.50 23.76 -1.41
CA LYS A 5 6.65 23.12 -2.40
C LYS A 5 7.48 22.10 -3.16
N GLN A 6 7.68 20.93 -2.58
CA GLN A 6 8.08 19.76 -3.35
C GLN A 6 6.92 19.51 -4.30
N ASN A 7 7.25 19.37 -5.56
CA ASN A 7 6.33 19.18 -6.65
C ASN A 7 5.53 17.90 -6.32
N ILE A 8 4.40 18.03 -5.64
CA ILE A 8 3.50 16.90 -5.36
C ILE A 8 2.97 16.54 -6.75
N GLY A 9 3.60 15.54 -7.37
CA GLY A 9 3.13 14.93 -8.61
C GLY A 9 1.69 14.47 -8.44
N HIS A 10 1.02 14.14 -9.55
CA HIS A 10 -0.35 13.67 -9.50
C HIS A 10 -0.36 12.26 -8.87
N PRO A 11 -0.69 12.08 -7.58
CA PRO A 11 -0.36 10.82 -6.87
C PRO A 11 -1.10 9.62 -7.45
N ILE A 12 -2.29 9.88 -8.01
CA ILE A 12 -3.10 8.89 -8.70
C ILE A 12 -2.42 8.44 -10.01
N GLU A 13 -1.84 9.37 -10.76
CA GLU A 13 -1.14 9.09 -12.03
C GLU A 13 0.19 8.38 -11.77
N ASP A 14 0.91 8.79 -10.73
CA ASP A 14 2.14 8.12 -10.27
C ASP A 14 1.86 6.68 -9.81
N GLY A 15 0.74 6.47 -9.09
CA GLY A 15 0.30 5.15 -8.67
C GLY A 15 -0.11 4.24 -9.84
N ASP A 16 -0.77 4.79 -10.86
CA ASP A 16 -1.13 4.03 -12.06
C ASP A 16 0.12 3.62 -12.87
N GLN A 17 1.07 4.55 -13.06
CA GLN A 17 2.34 4.25 -13.74
C GLN A 17 3.14 3.17 -13.02
N MET A 18 3.21 3.24 -11.68
CA MET A 18 3.88 2.23 -10.87
C MET A 18 3.26 0.84 -11.08
N LEU A 19 1.93 0.73 -11.08
CA LEU A 19 1.26 -0.56 -11.31
C LEU A 19 1.51 -1.08 -12.72
N VAL A 20 1.42 -0.23 -13.74
CA VAL A 20 1.71 -0.59 -15.13
C VAL A 20 3.13 -1.14 -15.28
N GLU A 21 4.12 -0.53 -14.62
CA GLU A 21 5.49 -1.00 -14.65
C GLU A 21 5.64 -2.40 -14.03
N ILE A 22 5.08 -2.62 -12.84
CA ILE A 22 5.14 -3.92 -12.13
C ILE A 22 4.47 -5.01 -12.95
N PHE A 23 3.27 -4.74 -13.47
CA PHE A 23 2.55 -5.69 -14.31
C PHE A 23 3.29 -5.97 -15.64
N GLY A 24 3.95 -4.97 -16.22
CA GLY A 24 4.77 -5.12 -17.41
C GLY A 24 6.04 -5.95 -17.19
N GLN A 25 6.69 -5.80 -16.04
CA GLN A 25 7.90 -6.54 -15.67
C GLN A 25 7.62 -8.02 -15.37
N THR A 26 6.39 -8.37 -14.99
CA THR A 26 6.02 -9.72 -14.55
C THR A 26 6.03 -10.78 -15.67
N LYS A 27 6.29 -10.43 -16.95
CA LYS A 27 6.54 -11.33 -18.12
C LYS A 27 5.98 -12.77 -18.01
N LYS A 28 4.65 -12.89 -17.86
CA LYS A 28 3.88 -14.16 -17.79
C LYS A 28 4.15 -15.07 -16.57
N GLN A 29 4.85 -14.59 -15.55
CA GLN A 29 5.05 -15.31 -14.30
C GLN A 29 3.81 -15.18 -13.40
N LEU A 30 3.43 -16.27 -12.72
CA LEU A 30 2.40 -16.22 -11.69
C LEU A 30 2.91 -15.36 -10.52
N PHE A 31 2.17 -14.31 -10.21
CA PHE A 31 2.50 -13.34 -9.18
C PHE A 31 1.21 -12.93 -8.44
N ASP A 32 1.32 -12.63 -7.15
CA ASP A 32 0.21 -12.14 -6.33
C ASP A 32 0.13 -10.59 -6.40
N PRO A 33 -0.84 -10.01 -7.12
CA PRO A 33 -0.95 -8.56 -7.28
C PRO A 33 -1.39 -7.83 -6.02
N SER A 34 -1.80 -8.56 -4.97
CA SER A 34 -2.36 -7.96 -3.77
C SER A 34 -1.37 -6.98 -3.12
N PHE A 35 -0.09 -7.36 -3.02
CA PHE A 35 0.89 -6.50 -2.35
C PHE A 35 1.17 -5.20 -3.12
N PRO A 36 1.51 -5.20 -4.43
CA PRO A 36 1.71 -3.96 -5.18
C PRO A 36 0.49 -3.05 -5.22
N VAL A 37 -0.71 -3.63 -5.34
CA VAL A 37 -1.95 -2.85 -5.35
C VAL A 37 -2.16 -2.16 -4.01
N ILE A 38 -2.01 -2.90 -2.89
CA ILE A 38 -2.11 -2.31 -1.56
C ILE A 38 -1.02 -1.24 -1.37
N ASN A 39 0.21 -1.51 -1.78
CA ASN A 39 1.33 -0.57 -1.68
C ASN A 39 1.05 0.73 -2.45
N ALA A 40 0.60 0.64 -3.71
CA ALA A 40 0.25 1.79 -4.54
C ALA A 40 -0.88 2.62 -3.91
N VAL A 41 -1.99 1.96 -3.53
CA VAL A 41 -3.14 2.64 -2.91
C VAL A 41 -2.75 3.31 -1.60
N SER A 42 -1.97 2.64 -0.75
CA SER A 42 -1.46 3.23 0.49
C SER A 42 -0.56 4.43 0.22
N ASN A 43 0.28 4.38 -0.81
CA ASN A 43 1.15 5.50 -1.17
C ASN A 43 0.34 6.73 -1.63
N VAL A 44 -0.72 6.52 -2.42
CA VAL A 44 -1.68 7.59 -2.78
C VAL A 44 -2.33 8.19 -1.53
N ILE A 45 -2.78 7.36 -0.60
CA ILE A 45 -3.38 7.84 0.66
C ILE A 45 -2.36 8.64 1.47
N CYS A 46 -1.11 8.19 1.56
CA CYS A 46 -0.03 8.91 2.23
C CYS A 46 0.25 10.26 1.56
N ALA A 47 0.27 10.31 0.23
CA ALA A 47 0.44 11.56 -0.52
C ALA A 47 -0.70 12.55 -0.24
N LEU A 48 -1.94 12.07 -0.23
CA LEU A 48 -3.11 12.91 0.03
C LEU A 48 -3.21 13.37 1.49
N SER A 49 -2.80 12.53 2.44
CA SER A 49 -2.95 12.79 3.88
C SER A 49 -1.78 13.56 4.47
N PHE A 50 -0.56 13.27 4.02
CA PHE A 50 0.68 13.79 4.58
C PHE A 50 1.45 14.69 3.60
N GLY A 51 0.99 14.81 2.35
CA GLY A 51 1.72 15.54 1.30
C GLY A 51 3.03 14.88 0.89
N HIS A 52 3.20 13.58 1.17
CA HIS A 52 4.43 12.84 0.96
C HIS A 52 4.16 11.49 0.28
N GLN A 53 4.91 11.23 -0.79
CA GLN A 53 4.95 9.94 -1.48
C GLN A 53 6.23 9.22 -1.09
N PHE A 54 6.13 7.91 -0.86
CA PHE A 54 7.25 7.01 -0.64
C PHE A 54 7.73 6.43 -1.97
N ASP A 55 9.03 6.13 -2.06
CA ASP A 55 9.57 5.39 -3.20
C ASP A 55 9.01 3.97 -3.26
N PHE A 56 8.89 3.43 -4.47
CA PHE A 56 8.38 2.08 -4.68
C PHE A 56 9.19 1.02 -3.91
N GLU A 57 10.51 1.18 -3.90
CA GLU A 57 11.47 0.29 -3.23
C GLU A 57 11.75 0.69 -1.77
N ASP A 58 10.98 1.60 -1.19
CA ASP A 58 11.14 1.98 0.22
C ASP A 58 10.83 0.78 1.13
N GLU A 59 11.88 0.15 1.65
CA GLU A 59 11.75 -1.04 2.50
C GLU A 59 10.95 -0.78 3.78
N ASN A 60 11.02 0.43 4.35
CA ASN A 60 10.34 0.74 5.60
C ASN A 60 8.83 0.86 5.35
N PHE A 61 8.46 1.51 4.25
CA PHE A 61 7.07 1.61 3.82
C PHE A 61 6.51 0.22 3.49
N GLN A 62 7.25 -0.60 2.74
CA GLN A 62 6.84 -1.97 2.45
C GLN A 62 6.63 -2.81 3.72
N LYS A 63 7.54 -2.73 4.70
CA LYS A 63 7.40 -3.40 6.01
C LYS A 63 6.18 -2.90 6.77
N LEU A 64 5.88 -1.60 6.72
CA LEU A 64 4.68 -1.02 7.32
C LEU A 64 3.41 -1.63 6.69
N ILE A 65 3.33 -1.67 5.36
CA ILE A 65 2.17 -2.25 4.65
C ILE A 65 1.99 -3.73 4.99
N GLN A 66 3.08 -4.50 5.06
CA GLN A 66 3.04 -5.91 5.47
C GLN A 66 2.55 -6.07 6.92
N GLY A 67 3.03 -5.22 7.84
CA GLY A 67 2.59 -5.20 9.23
C GLY A 67 1.11 -4.87 9.38
N LEU A 68 0.62 -3.87 8.66
CA LEU A 68 -0.81 -3.53 8.62
C LEU A 68 -1.65 -4.68 8.06
N GLY A 69 -1.19 -5.31 6.98
CA GLY A 69 -1.84 -6.50 6.42
C GLY A 69 -1.90 -7.67 7.41
N PHE A 70 -0.84 -7.88 8.18
CA PHE A 70 -0.81 -8.88 9.25
C PHE A 70 -1.81 -8.55 10.36
N LEU A 71 -1.87 -7.30 10.82
CA LEU A 71 -2.82 -6.86 11.85
C LEU A 71 -4.28 -7.03 11.42
N VAL A 72 -4.61 -6.70 10.17
CA VAL A 72 -5.96 -6.88 9.62
C VAL A 72 -6.33 -8.37 9.54
N LYS A 73 -5.40 -9.23 9.09
CA LYS A 73 -5.62 -10.68 9.06
C LYS A 73 -5.78 -11.24 10.47
N PHE A 74 -4.93 -10.83 11.40
CA PHE A 74 -4.99 -11.26 12.79
C PHE A 74 -6.30 -10.84 13.47
N SER A 75 -6.72 -9.58 13.28
CA SER A 75 -7.97 -9.08 13.84
C SER A 75 -9.19 -9.80 13.24
N SER A 76 -9.19 -10.08 11.93
CA SER A 76 -10.28 -10.84 11.28
C SER A 76 -10.45 -12.25 11.86
N GLY A 77 -9.34 -12.91 12.23
CA GLY A 77 -9.38 -14.20 12.94
C GLY A 77 -9.96 -14.06 14.35
N PHE A 78 -9.62 -12.98 15.05
CA PHE A 78 -10.12 -12.71 16.40
C PHE A 78 -11.61 -12.34 16.41
N PHE A 79 -12.07 -11.49 15.47
CA PHE A 79 -13.49 -11.13 15.33
C PHE A 79 -14.36 -12.35 14.98
N HIS A 80 -13.85 -13.30 14.18
CA HIS A 80 -14.56 -14.55 13.89
C HIS A 80 -14.73 -15.41 15.16
N VAL A 81 -13.70 -15.49 16.00
CA VAL A 81 -13.76 -16.22 17.28
C VAL A 81 -14.68 -15.51 18.28
N VAL A 82 -14.64 -14.18 18.38
CA VAL A 82 -15.48 -13.43 19.31
C VAL A 82 -16.96 -13.46 18.90
N ASN A 83 -17.30 -13.38 17.60
CA ASN A 83 -18.69 -13.47 17.15
C ASN A 83 -19.31 -14.86 17.36
N HIS A 84 -18.55 -15.95 17.23
CA HIS A 84 -19.07 -17.30 17.46
C HIS A 84 -19.29 -17.64 18.96
N ASN A 85 -18.79 -16.82 19.89
CA ASN A 85 -19.02 -17.03 21.34
C ASN A 85 -20.21 -16.22 21.88
N LEU A 86 -20.96 -15.54 21.00
CA LEU A 86 -22.15 -14.74 21.35
C LEU A 86 -23.45 -15.21 20.68
N ASP A 87 -23.45 -16.42 20.09
CA ASP A 87 -24.63 -17.18 19.65
C ASP A 87 -24.84 -18.43 20.51
#